data_AF-Q3BBB0-F1
#
_entry.id   AF-Q3BBB0-F1
#
_cell.length_a   1.000
_cell.length_b   1.000
_cell.length_c   1.000
_cell.angle_alpha   90.00
_cell.angle_beta   90.00
_cell.angle_gamma   90.00
#
_symmetry.space_group_name_H-M   'P 1'
#
loop_
_entity.id
_entity.type
_entity.pdbx_description
1 polymer ?
#
loop_
_entity_poly.entity_id
_entity_poly.type
_entity_poly.pdbx_seq_one_letter_code
_entity_poly.pdbx_strand_id
1 'polypeptide(L)'
;PRLKEFIGDFIMLDQYVILHQDVSEEDIKRFYSWLLEKTNVKFDEKMLTSDSLKRQIRIYLGAKKVWERYKNEVAGVSIKCQPELSEIYGTTACLIPALFPFNADAFGEKPIVPATCEGDVKGTISSSLLYYLSGKPPLFGDIKYVDDEIVIIANCGASSLYYAKLSEDPEENLRAVTIQGQCQGKSGGALTYRTPPAEFTVARLIRRNGEYYLLYFLAEGVEITEEIEKKLKWGKQWPHTAIKNPLDA
;
A
#
# COMPACT_ATOMS: atom_id res chain seq x y z
N PRO A 1 -4.10 -18.41 23.11
CA PRO A 1 -4.28 -18.91 21.72
C PRO A 1 -3.06 -18.59 20.84
N ARG A 2 -2.55 -19.59 20.11
CA ARG A 2 -1.49 -19.37 19.10
C ARG A 2 -2.14 -18.75 17.85
N LEU A 3 -1.46 -17.83 17.17
CA LEU A 3 -2.00 -17.13 15.98
C LEU A 3 -2.59 -18.08 14.92
N LYS A 4 -1.91 -19.22 14.73
CA LYS A 4 -2.32 -20.25 13.77
C LYS A 4 -3.66 -20.92 14.10
N GLU A 5 -4.09 -20.91 15.36
CA GLU A 5 -5.35 -21.54 15.78
C GLU A 5 -6.58 -20.85 15.16
N PHE A 6 -6.48 -19.57 14.80
CA PHE A 6 -7.61 -18.82 14.23
C PHE A 6 -7.31 -18.16 12.88
N ILE A 7 -6.05 -18.05 12.46
CA ILE A 7 -5.67 -17.52 11.12
C ILE A 7 -5.26 -18.62 10.13
N GLY A 8 -4.92 -19.81 10.62
CA GLY A 8 -4.36 -20.88 9.79
C GLY A 8 -2.85 -20.74 9.56
N ASP A 9 -2.38 -21.27 8.43
CA ASP A 9 -0.96 -21.28 8.08
C ASP A 9 -0.50 -20.06 7.28
N PHE A 10 0.81 -19.87 7.25
CA PHE A 10 1.47 -18.81 6.49
C PHE A 10 2.28 -19.45 5.37
N ILE A 11 2.01 -19.03 4.14
CA ILE A 11 2.89 -19.33 3.00
C ILE A 11 3.98 -18.27 2.99
N MET A 12 5.21 -18.68 3.31
CA MET A 12 6.38 -17.81 3.30
C MET A 12 7.24 -18.12 2.08
N LEU A 13 7.42 -17.12 1.22
CA LEU A 13 8.22 -17.23 0.01
C LEU A 13 9.32 -16.18 0.04
N ASP A 14 10.50 -16.56 -0.44
CA ASP A 14 11.57 -15.60 -0.67
C ASP A 14 11.19 -14.64 -1.80
N GLN A 15 11.59 -13.37 -1.69
CA GLN A 15 11.28 -12.33 -2.68
C GLN A 15 11.96 -12.60 -4.04
N TYR A 16 13.01 -13.41 -4.07
CA TYR A 16 13.63 -13.92 -5.30
C TYR A 16 12.61 -14.61 -6.22
N VAL A 17 11.60 -15.28 -5.65
CA VAL A 17 10.54 -15.94 -6.42
C VAL A 17 9.75 -14.93 -7.25
N ILE A 18 9.54 -13.71 -6.73
CA ILE A 18 8.87 -12.61 -7.46
C ILE A 18 9.73 -12.17 -8.64
N LEU A 19 11.04 -12.04 -8.43
CA LEU A 19 11.99 -11.54 -9.43
C LEU A 19 12.23 -12.54 -10.58
N HIS A 20 12.01 -13.84 -10.34
CA HIS A 20 12.23 -14.91 -11.32
C HIS A 20 10.96 -15.31 -12.07
N GLN A 21 9.89 -14.52 -11.96
CA GLN A 21 8.73 -14.70 -12.80
C GLN A 21 9.03 -14.24 -14.22
N ASP A 22 8.65 -15.07 -15.20
CA ASP A 22 8.66 -14.66 -16.59
C ASP A 22 7.61 -13.56 -16.77
N VAL A 23 8.05 -12.32 -16.99
CA VAL A 23 7.19 -11.15 -17.20
C VAL A 23 7.57 -10.55 -18.53
N SER A 24 6.61 -10.50 -19.46
CA SER A 24 6.89 -10.06 -20.82
C SER A 24 7.19 -8.56 -20.88
N GLU A 25 8.08 -8.15 -21.78
CA GLU A 25 8.35 -6.73 -22.04
C GLU A 25 7.11 -6.01 -22.60
N GLU A 26 6.21 -6.72 -23.27
CA GLU A 26 4.94 -6.19 -23.76
C GLU A 26 4.02 -5.81 -22.58
N ASP A 27 3.88 -6.68 -21.60
CA ASP A 27 3.09 -6.41 -20.39
C ASP A 27 3.65 -5.22 -19.62
N ILE A 28 4.98 -5.13 -19.50
CA ILE A 28 5.64 -4.00 -18.83
C ILE A 28 5.39 -2.70 -19.57
N LYS A 29 5.50 -2.70 -20.91
CA LYS A 29 5.22 -1.51 -21.75
C LYS A 29 3.75 -1.10 -21.64
N ARG A 30 2.83 -2.04 -21.73
CA ARG A 30 1.39 -1.80 -21.55
C ARG A 30 1.10 -1.16 -20.20
N PHE A 31 1.65 -1.73 -19.12
CA PHE A 31 1.46 -1.21 -17.77
C PHE A 31 2.08 0.16 -17.58
N TYR A 32 3.27 0.38 -18.15
CA TYR A 32 3.97 1.66 -18.12
C TYR A 32 3.13 2.74 -18.80
N SER A 33 2.64 2.50 -20.02
CA SER A 33 1.75 3.42 -20.74
C SER A 33 0.47 3.69 -19.95
N TRP A 34 -0.14 2.66 -19.36
CA TRP A 34 -1.34 2.82 -18.54
C TRP A 34 -1.11 3.71 -17.31
N LEU A 35 0.01 3.55 -16.60
CA LEU A 35 0.33 4.43 -15.47
C LEU A 35 0.55 5.88 -15.92
N LEU A 36 1.24 6.10 -17.06
CA LEU A 36 1.44 7.45 -17.61
C LEU A 36 0.13 8.11 -18.06
N GLU A 37 -0.83 7.32 -18.53
CA GLU A 37 -2.14 7.81 -18.98
C GLU A 37 -3.07 8.11 -17.81
N LYS A 38 -3.14 7.19 -16.82
CA LYS A 38 -4.16 7.23 -15.77
C LYS A 38 -3.75 8.00 -14.52
N THR A 39 -2.46 8.27 -14.32
CA THR A 39 -1.93 8.94 -13.12
C THR A 39 -1.06 10.14 -13.50
N ASN A 40 -0.80 11.02 -12.53
CA ASN A 40 0.21 12.06 -12.71
C ASN A 40 1.59 11.45 -12.42
N VAL A 41 2.58 11.65 -13.29
CA VAL A 41 3.93 11.12 -13.09
C VAL A 41 4.95 12.25 -13.10
N LYS A 42 5.73 12.36 -12.02
CA LYS A 42 6.79 13.34 -11.84
C LYS A 42 8.13 12.63 -11.80
N PHE A 43 8.71 12.41 -12.97
CA PHE A 43 10.05 11.84 -13.08
C PHE A 43 11.11 12.77 -12.47
N ASP A 44 12.16 12.16 -11.94
CA ASP A 44 13.37 12.82 -11.48
C ASP A 44 14.59 12.06 -12.03
N GLU A 45 15.80 12.57 -11.80
CA GLU A 45 17.02 12.01 -12.39
C GLU A 45 17.60 10.81 -11.63
N LYS A 46 17.05 10.46 -10.45
CA LYS A 46 17.64 9.50 -9.51
C LYS A 46 16.67 8.41 -9.07
N MET A 47 15.58 8.79 -8.41
CA MET A 47 14.64 7.90 -7.76
C MET A 47 13.61 7.37 -8.75
N LEU A 48 12.77 8.23 -9.31
CA LEU A 48 11.77 7.84 -10.30
C LEU A 48 12.24 8.18 -11.72
N THR A 49 12.79 7.19 -12.42
CA THR A 49 13.13 7.23 -13.84
C THR A 49 12.22 6.28 -14.61
N SER A 50 12.24 6.34 -15.95
CA SER A 50 11.52 5.35 -16.77
C SER A 50 11.93 3.91 -16.41
N ASP A 51 13.23 3.68 -16.19
CA ASP A 51 13.77 2.36 -15.89
C ASP A 51 13.44 1.89 -14.47
N SER A 52 13.44 2.78 -13.48
CA SER A 52 13.02 2.38 -12.12
C SER A 52 11.52 2.10 -12.08
N LEU A 53 10.68 2.88 -12.78
CA LEU A 53 9.25 2.60 -12.87
C LEU A 53 8.98 1.24 -13.56
N LYS A 54 9.64 0.94 -14.69
CA LYS A 54 9.54 -0.37 -15.34
C LYS A 54 10.00 -1.51 -14.44
N ARG A 55 11.04 -1.30 -13.62
CA ARG A 55 11.46 -2.28 -12.60
C ARG A 55 10.38 -2.48 -11.53
N GLN A 56 9.76 -1.43 -11.01
CA GLN A 56 8.63 -1.55 -10.07
C GLN A 56 7.46 -2.33 -10.68
N ILE A 57 7.14 -2.04 -11.94
CA ILE A 57 6.09 -2.75 -12.69
C ILE A 57 6.42 -4.23 -12.79
N ARG A 58 7.66 -4.60 -13.15
CA ARG A 58 8.10 -5.99 -13.21
C ARG A 58 7.94 -6.70 -11.87
N ILE A 59 8.31 -6.04 -10.76
CA ILE A 59 8.11 -6.57 -9.39
C ILE A 59 6.62 -6.82 -9.12
N TYR A 60 5.75 -5.85 -9.45
CA TYR A 60 4.29 -5.99 -9.27
C TYR A 60 3.72 -7.16 -10.09
N LEU A 61 4.07 -7.25 -11.38
CA LEU A 61 3.59 -8.33 -12.26
C LEU A 61 4.10 -9.70 -11.80
N GLY A 62 5.36 -9.79 -11.37
CA GLY A 62 5.90 -10.99 -10.76
C GLY A 62 5.14 -11.37 -9.49
N ALA A 63 4.84 -10.41 -8.61
CA ALA A 63 4.06 -10.66 -7.41
C ALA A 63 2.64 -11.12 -7.74
N LYS A 64 2.00 -10.54 -8.77
CA LYS A 64 0.69 -10.97 -9.27
C LYS A 64 0.72 -12.42 -9.74
N LYS A 65 1.73 -12.83 -10.52
CA LYS A 65 1.92 -14.23 -10.95
C LYS A 65 2.18 -15.20 -9.80
N VAL A 66 2.88 -14.77 -8.75
CA VAL A 66 3.06 -15.57 -7.53
C VAL A 66 1.71 -15.71 -6.80
N TRP A 67 1.01 -14.61 -6.56
CA TRP A 67 -0.28 -14.62 -5.87
C TRP A 67 -1.33 -15.47 -6.59
N GLU A 68 -1.43 -15.39 -7.92
CA GLU A 68 -2.37 -16.19 -8.72
C GLU A 68 -2.25 -17.70 -8.49
N ARG A 69 -1.06 -18.22 -8.16
CA ARG A 69 -0.83 -19.64 -7.83
C ARG A 69 -1.46 -20.06 -6.51
N TYR A 70 -1.65 -19.11 -5.59
CA TYR A 70 -2.14 -19.36 -4.23
C TYR A 70 -3.45 -18.62 -3.94
N LYS A 71 -4.10 -18.02 -4.93
CA LYS A 71 -5.26 -17.13 -4.75
C LYS A 71 -6.45 -17.75 -4.02
N ASN A 72 -6.56 -19.08 -4.05
CA ASN A 72 -7.61 -19.83 -3.36
C ASN A 72 -7.20 -20.26 -1.93
N GLU A 73 -5.96 -20.01 -1.54
CA GLU A 73 -5.36 -20.43 -0.27
C GLU A 73 -5.00 -19.25 0.64
N VAL A 74 -4.92 -18.03 0.09
CA VAL A 74 -4.48 -16.84 0.83
C VAL A 74 -5.56 -15.77 0.89
N ALA A 75 -5.77 -15.23 2.10
CA ALA A 75 -6.71 -14.14 2.34
C ALA A 75 -6.13 -12.74 2.06
N GLY A 76 -4.80 -12.63 2.04
CA GLY A 76 -4.06 -11.39 1.84
C GLY A 76 -2.56 -11.66 1.72
N VAL A 77 -1.79 -10.62 1.43
CA VAL A 77 -0.33 -10.73 1.23
C VAL A 77 0.43 -9.67 2.03
N SER A 78 1.68 -9.98 2.36
CA SER A 78 2.63 -8.98 2.87
C SER A 78 3.92 -9.05 2.08
N ILE A 79 4.43 -7.91 1.64
CA ILE A 79 5.74 -7.82 0.99
C ILE A 79 6.74 -7.20 1.97
N LYS A 80 7.90 -7.83 2.18
CA LYS A 80 8.93 -7.29 3.08
C LYS A 80 9.57 -6.00 2.54
N CYS A 81 9.80 -5.92 1.24
CA CYS A 81 10.45 -4.82 0.52
C CYS A 81 11.89 -4.50 0.97
N GLN A 82 12.09 -4.11 2.23
CA GLN A 82 13.37 -3.66 2.79
C GLN A 82 14.15 -4.80 3.46
N PRO A 83 15.49 -4.87 3.29
CA PRO A 83 16.31 -4.14 2.31
C PRO A 83 16.44 -4.86 0.95
N GLU A 84 15.94 -6.10 0.81
CA GLU A 84 16.31 -6.97 -0.31
C GLU A 84 15.83 -6.44 -1.66
N LEU A 85 14.63 -5.88 -1.75
CA LEU A 85 14.14 -5.27 -3.00
C LEU A 85 14.59 -3.82 -3.15
N SER A 86 14.34 -2.99 -2.14
CA SER A 86 14.59 -1.55 -2.17
C SER A 86 16.08 -1.18 -2.28
N GLU A 87 16.95 -1.92 -1.61
CA GLU A 87 18.38 -1.62 -1.50
C GLU A 87 19.23 -2.61 -2.29
N ILE A 88 19.03 -3.93 -2.13
CA ILE A 88 19.91 -4.92 -2.77
C ILE A 88 19.58 -5.06 -4.26
N TYR A 89 18.34 -5.38 -4.61
CA TYR A 89 17.85 -5.34 -5.99
C TYR A 89 17.79 -3.91 -6.54
N GLY A 90 17.60 -2.93 -5.64
CA GLY A 90 17.77 -1.51 -5.90
C GLY A 90 16.53 -0.77 -6.39
N THR A 91 15.33 -1.32 -6.21
CA THR A 91 14.06 -0.67 -6.56
C THR A 91 12.93 -1.05 -5.59
N THR A 92 12.17 -0.07 -5.11
CA THR A 92 11.08 -0.30 -4.14
C THR A 92 9.88 -1.04 -4.72
N ALA A 93 9.18 -1.83 -3.91
CA ALA A 93 8.02 -2.63 -4.34
C ALA A 93 6.66 -1.92 -4.15
N CYS A 94 6.63 -0.58 -4.12
CA CYS A 94 5.46 0.22 -3.72
C CYS A 94 4.20 -0.02 -4.57
N LEU A 95 4.32 -0.50 -5.81
CA LEU A 95 3.16 -0.86 -6.63
C LEU A 95 2.35 -2.03 -6.06
N ILE A 96 2.94 -2.92 -5.25
CA ILE A 96 2.21 -4.04 -4.61
C ILE A 96 1.18 -3.52 -3.60
N PRO A 97 1.55 -2.83 -2.50
CA PRO A 97 0.57 -2.32 -1.53
C PRO A 97 -0.33 -1.22 -2.11
N ALA A 98 0.01 -0.64 -3.27
CA ALA A 98 -0.87 0.27 -3.99
C ALA A 98 -2.01 -0.44 -4.74
N LEU A 99 -1.64 -1.42 -5.57
CA LEU A 99 -2.54 -1.95 -6.59
C LEU A 99 -3.20 -3.26 -6.17
N PHE A 100 -2.57 -4.10 -5.35
CA PHE A 100 -3.25 -5.31 -4.85
C PHE A 100 -4.56 -4.98 -4.13
N PRO A 101 -4.60 -4.03 -3.18
CA PRO A 101 -5.84 -3.68 -2.51
C PRO A 101 -6.71 -2.70 -3.32
N PHE A 102 -6.45 -2.51 -4.61
CA PHE A 102 -7.25 -1.68 -5.53
C PHE A 102 -7.97 -2.57 -6.56
N ASN A 103 -9.10 -2.16 -7.13
CA ASN A 103 -9.93 -3.01 -7.98
C ASN A 103 -9.56 -3.00 -9.48
N ALA A 104 -8.53 -2.25 -9.90
CA ALA A 104 -8.13 -2.18 -11.30
C ALA A 104 -6.61 -2.15 -11.48
N ASP A 105 -6.14 -2.62 -12.63
CA ASP A 105 -4.79 -2.37 -13.14
C ASP A 105 -4.78 -2.26 -14.67
N ALA A 106 -3.61 -2.26 -15.31
CA ALA A 106 -3.49 -2.12 -16.76
C ALA A 106 -4.18 -3.22 -17.59
N PHE A 107 -4.61 -4.30 -16.94
CA PHE A 107 -5.35 -5.41 -17.55
C PHE A 107 -6.86 -5.34 -17.33
N GLY A 108 -7.35 -4.29 -16.68
CA GLY A 108 -8.77 -4.06 -16.40
C GLY A 108 -9.11 -4.29 -14.93
N GLU A 109 -10.38 -4.64 -14.69
CA GLU A 109 -10.87 -4.97 -13.37
C GLU A 109 -10.21 -6.24 -12.82
N LYS A 110 -9.93 -6.25 -11.51
CA LYS A 110 -9.31 -7.37 -10.81
C LYS A 110 -9.84 -7.46 -9.38
N PRO A 111 -9.74 -8.65 -8.73
CA PRO A 111 -10.07 -8.76 -7.32
C PRO A 111 -9.20 -7.86 -6.44
N ILE A 112 -9.80 -7.37 -5.35
CA ILE A 112 -9.10 -6.67 -4.28
C ILE A 112 -8.40 -7.73 -3.41
N VAL A 113 -7.10 -7.55 -3.23
CA VAL A 113 -6.26 -8.41 -2.39
C VAL A 113 -5.71 -7.53 -1.27
N PRO A 114 -6.09 -7.76 0.00
CA PRO A 114 -5.47 -7.09 1.13
C PRO A 114 -3.95 -7.25 1.07
N ALA A 115 -3.21 -6.14 1.01
CA ALA A 115 -1.76 -6.16 0.90
C ALA A 115 -1.10 -5.13 1.80
N THR A 116 -0.06 -5.56 2.53
CA THR A 116 0.75 -4.67 3.38
C THR A 116 2.22 -4.75 3.00
N CYS A 117 3.01 -3.81 3.52
CA CYS A 117 4.45 -3.74 3.33
C CYS A 117 5.20 -4.23 4.59
N GLU A 118 6.53 -4.23 4.52
CA GLU A 118 7.48 -4.53 5.60
C GLU A 118 7.34 -5.90 6.26
N GLY A 119 6.64 -6.83 5.61
CA GLY A 119 6.40 -8.16 6.17
C GLY A 119 5.51 -8.09 7.41
N ASP A 120 4.70 -7.03 7.57
CA ASP A 120 3.81 -6.86 8.72
C ASP A 120 2.61 -7.81 8.65
N VAL A 121 2.83 -9.02 9.14
CA VAL A 121 1.82 -10.08 9.24
C VAL A 121 0.59 -9.64 10.03
N LYS A 122 0.76 -8.87 11.12
CA LYS A 122 -0.39 -8.45 11.95
C LYS A 122 -1.18 -7.36 11.28
N GLY A 123 -0.49 -6.46 10.57
CA GLY A 123 -1.08 -5.51 9.64
C GLY A 123 -1.90 -6.23 8.57
N THR A 124 -1.34 -7.24 7.90
CA THR A 124 -2.05 -8.00 6.86
C THR A 124 -3.30 -8.67 7.40
N ILE A 125 -3.24 -9.29 8.58
CA ILE A 125 -4.41 -9.91 9.20
C ILE A 125 -5.48 -8.87 9.51
N SER A 126 -5.09 -7.72 10.06
CA SER A 126 -6.03 -6.63 10.38
C SER A 126 -6.68 -6.06 9.11
N SER A 127 -5.89 -5.79 8.06
CA SER A 127 -6.38 -5.34 6.76
C SER A 127 -7.30 -6.37 6.08
N SER A 128 -6.96 -7.66 6.18
CA SER A 128 -7.80 -8.73 5.64
C SER A 128 -9.13 -8.80 6.36
N LEU A 129 -9.12 -8.78 7.70
CA LEU A 129 -10.34 -8.75 8.52
C LEU A 129 -11.26 -7.59 8.13
N LEU A 130 -10.72 -6.37 8.04
CA LEU A 130 -11.49 -5.18 7.66
C LEU A 130 -12.08 -5.30 6.24
N TYR A 131 -11.31 -5.83 5.29
CA TYR A 131 -11.79 -6.06 3.92
C TYR A 131 -12.97 -7.04 3.88
N TYR A 132 -12.83 -8.22 4.50
CA TYR A 132 -13.88 -9.24 4.44
C TYR A 132 -15.14 -8.86 5.23
N LEU A 133 -15.04 -7.97 6.21
CA LEU A 133 -16.20 -7.44 6.94
C LEU A 133 -16.93 -6.33 6.15
N SER A 134 -16.19 -5.45 5.47
CA SER A 134 -16.75 -4.24 4.85
C SER A 134 -17.00 -4.36 3.34
N GLY A 135 -16.30 -5.28 2.67
CA GLY A 135 -16.21 -5.32 1.20
C GLY A 135 -15.39 -4.20 0.58
N LYS A 136 -14.80 -3.30 1.37
CA LYS A 136 -14.04 -2.12 0.88
C LYS A 136 -12.53 -2.35 0.92
N PRO A 137 -11.77 -1.87 -0.09
CA PRO A 137 -10.31 -1.82 -0.06
C PRO A 137 -9.74 -1.43 1.31
N PRO A 138 -8.82 -2.19 1.91
CA PRO A 138 -8.21 -1.80 3.16
C PRO A 138 -7.02 -0.84 2.91
N LEU A 139 -6.90 0.19 3.75
CA LEU A 139 -5.68 0.99 3.87
C LEU A 139 -4.77 0.44 4.97
N PHE A 140 -3.47 0.45 4.70
CA PHE A 140 -2.42 0.15 5.66
C PHE A 140 -1.47 1.34 5.76
N GLY A 141 -0.93 1.59 6.96
CA GLY A 141 0.10 2.59 7.19
C GLY A 141 0.47 2.68 8.67
N ASP A 142 1.55 3.41 8.92
CA ASP A 142 2.05 3.72 10.25
C ASP A 142 1.50 5.04 10.77
N ILE A 143 1.49 5.20 12.09
CA ILE A 143 1.27 6.51 12.73
C ILE A 143 2.49 7.38 12.42
N LYS A 144 2.31 8.32 11.51
CA LYS A 144 3.36 9.19 10.99
C LYS A 144 3.53 10.46 11.82
N TYR A 145 2.43 10.97 12.34
CA TYR A 145 2.37 12.20 13.12
C TYR A 145 1.19 12.15 14.07
N VAL A 146 1.36 12.73 15.26
CA VAL A 146 0.34 12.89 16.29
C VAL A 146 0.53 14.26 16.91
N ASP A 147 -0.55 15.02 17.03
CA ASP A 147 -0.68 16.14 17.95
C ASP A 147 -2.04 16.06 18.65
N ASP A 148 -2.41 17.11 19.40
CA ASP A 148 -3.66 17.14 20.16
C ASP A 148 -4.89 17.03 19.23
N GLU A 149 -4.82 17.55 18.00
CA GLU A 149 -5.98 17.62 17.08
C GLU A 149 -6.07 16.43 16.13
N ILE A 150 -4.94 15.94 15.62
CA ILE A 150 -4.91 14.99 14.51
C ILE A 150 -3.89 13.87 14.67
N VAL A 151 -4.19 12.75 14.01
CA VAL A 151 -3.26 11.67 13.72
C VAL A 151 -3.13 11.52 12.20
N ILE A 152 -1.90 11.48 11.69
CA ILE A 152 -1.63 11.19 10.28
C ILE A 152 -1.14 9.76 10.15
N ILE A 153 -1.81 8.99 9.31
CA ILE A 153 -1.44 7.63 8.93
C ILE A 153 -0.80 7.65 7.54
N ALA A 154 0.38 7.04 7.42
CA ALA A 154 1.14 6.98 6.18
C ALA A 154 1.89 5.66 6.07
N ASN A 155 1.84 5.01 4.91
CA ASN A 155 2.80 3.94 4.62
C ASN A 155 4.01 4.48 3.86
N CYS A 156 5.17 3.83 4.02
CA CYS A 156 6.37 4.15 3.28
C CYS A 156 6.16 3.91 1.76
N GLY A 157 5.82 4.99 1.05
CA GLY A 157 5.66 5.02 -0.38
C GLY A 157 4.27 4.77 -0.93
N ALA A 158 3.51 3.81 -0.44
CA ALA A 158 2.21 3.49 -1.05
C ALA A 158 1.27 2.69 -0.17
N SER A 159 -0.02 2.93 -0.35
CA SER A 159 -1.13 2.11 0.17
C SER A 159 -2.27 2.14 -0.86
N SER A 160 -3.40 1.47 -0.58
CA SER A 160 -4.46 1.27 -1.57
C SER A 160 -4.88 2.56 -2.29
N LEU A 161 -4.80 2.52 -3.62
CA LEU A 161 -5.14 3.68 -4.46
C LEU A 161 -6.60 4.10 -4.35
N TYR A 162 -7.49 3.23 -3.85
CA TYR A 162 -8.89 3.57 -3.55
C TYR A 162 -8.99 4.80 -2.63
N TYR A 163 -8.04 4.99 -1.72
CA TYR A 163 -8.09 6.10 -0.78
C TYR A 163 -7.70 7.45 -1.38
N ALA A 164 -7.28 7.51 -2.65
CA ALA A 164 -7.01 8.77 -3.31
C ALA A 164 -8.28 9.62 -3.48
N LYS A 165 -9.44 8.99 -3.68
CA LYS A 165 -10.75 9.67 -3.74
C LYS A 165 -11.89 8.95 -3.01
N LEU A 166 -11.69 7.72 -2.54
CA LEU A 166 -12.76 6.86 -1.99
C LEU A 166 -13.89 6.62 -2.99
N SER A 167 -13.56 6.61 -4.29
CA SER A 167 -14.53 6.42 -5.37
C SER A 167 -14.63 4.95 -5.78
N GLU A 168 -15.83 4.50 -6.14
CA GLU A 168 -16.01 3.19 -6.77
C GLU A 168 -15.51 3.19 -8.23
N ASP A 169 -15.42 4.36 -8.88
CA ASP A 169 -14.77 4.50 -10.18
C ASP A 169 -13.24 4.49 -9.99
N PRO A 170 -12.52 3.44 -10.46
CA PRO A 170 -11.08 3.40 -10.34
C PRO A 170 -10.38 4.57 -11.06
N GLU A 171 -10.96 5.12 -12.12
CA GLU A 171 -10.32 6.21 -12.85
C GLU A 171 -10.25 7.51 -12.04
N GLU A 172 -11.28 7.82 -11.26
CA GLU A 172 -11.27 9.00 -10.37
C GLU A 172 -10.15 8.91 -9.33
N ASN A 173 -9.96 7.72 -8.77
CA ASN A 173 -8.88 7.45 -7.83
C ASN A 173 -7.51 7.61 -8.50
N LEU A 174 -7.30 6.97 -9.66
CA LEU A 174 -6.03 7.02 -10.39
C LEU A 174 -5.64 8.45 -10.79
N ARG A 175 -6.60 9.25 -11.28
CA ARG A 175 -6.38 10.66 -11.65
C ARG A 175 -5.90 11.53 -10.49
N ALA A 176 -6.25 11.16 -9.25
CA ALA A 176 -5.84 11.88 -8.04
C ALA A 176 -4.47 11.44 -7.50
N VAL A 177 -3.87 10.38 -8.07
CA VAL A 177 -2.55 9.87 -7.66
C VAL A 177 -1.44 10.60 -8.40
N THR A 178 -0.37 10.93 -7.69
CA THR A 178 0.91 11.33 -8.26
C THR A 178 1.97 10.28 -7.96
N ILE A 179 2.60 9.72 -8.99
CA ILE A 179 3.80 8.90 -8.85
C ILE A 179 5.01 9.83 -8.92
N GLN A 180 5.78 9.91 -7.84
CA GLN A 180 6.99 10.74 -7.76
C GLN A 180 8.12 10.01 -7.02
N GLY A 181 9.35 10.49 -7.14
CA GLY A 181 10.53 9.89 -6.51
C GLY A 181 10.32 9.49 -5.04
N GLN A 182 10.73 8.27 -4.68
CA GLN A 182 10.74 7.80 -3.30
C GLN A 182 11.86 8.46 -2.47
N CYS A 183 11.77 8.51 -1.13
CA CYS A 183 12.79 9.13 -0.25
C CYS A 183 13.66 8.08 0.46
N GLN A 184 13.44 6.81 0.12
CA GLN A 184 14.07 5.62 0.69
C GLN A 184 14.32 4.62 -0.42
N GLY A 185 15.22 3.67 -0.21
CA GLY A 185 15.64 2.76 -1.26
C GLY A 185 16.63 3.41 -2.22
N LYS A 186 17.16 2.62 -3.15
CA LYS A 186 18.05 3.11 -4.21
C LYS A 186 17.30 3.77 -5.37
N SER A 187 16.08 3.31 -5.67
CA SER A 187 15.22 3.88 -6.71
C SER A 187 13.77 3.44 -6.55
N GLY A 188 12.87 4.04 -7.31
CA GLY A 188 11.44 3.77 -7.35
C GLY A 188 10.61 5.02 -7.02
N GLY A 189 9.33 4.95 -7.35
CA GLY A 189 8.32 5.94 -7.06
C GLY A 189 7.48 5.60 -5.84
N ALA A 190 7.10 6.63 -5.10
CA ALA A 190 6.00 6.65 -4.16
C ALA A 190 4.71 7.03 -4.89
N LEU A 191 3.57 6.53 -4.39
CA LEU A 191 2.24 6.81 -4.92
C LEU A 191 1.54 7.76 -3.95
N THR A 192 1.59 9.04 -4.29
CA THR A 192 1.15 10.16 -3.45
C THR A 192 -0.31 10.50 -3.70
N TYR A 193 -1.06 10.63 -2.61
CA TYR A 193 -2.38 11.25 -2.57
C TYR A 193 -2.68 11.74 -1.16
N ARG A 194 -3.77 12.50 -1.01
CA ARG A 194 -4.35 12.89 0.28
C ARG A 194 -5.75 12.36 0.36
N THR A 195 -5.98 11.49 1.33
CA THR A 195 -7.30 10.88 1.52
C THR A 195 -8.30 11.99 1.87
N PRO A 196 -9.46 12.06 1.19
CA PRO A 196 -10.50 13.00 1.55
C PRO A 196 -11.10 12.67 2.93
N PRO A 197 -11.76 13.63 3.60
CA PRO A 197 -12.53 13.38 4.82
C PRO A 197 -13.55 12.25 4.63
N ALA A 198 -13.61 11.31 5.57
CA ALA A 198 -14.55 10.21 5.60
C ALA A 198 -14.57 9.55 6.98
N GLU A 199 -15.55 8.68 7.24
CA GLU A 199 -15.54 7.84 8.43
C GLU A 199 -14.68 6.60 8.20
N PHE A 200 -13.84 6.27 9.18
CA PHE A 200 -12.94 5.13 9.13
C PHE A 200 -13.12 4.21 10.34
N THR A 201 -12.88 2.93 10.13
CA THR A 201 -12.59 1.98 11.22
C THR A 201 -11.11 1.68 11.20
N VAL A 202 -10.40 2.01 12.28
CA VAL A 202 -8.98 1.71 12.42
C VAL A 202 -8.84 0.49 13.31
N ALA A 203 -8.03 -0.48 12.90
CA ALA A 203 -7.78 -1.69 13.68
C ALA A 203 -6.30 -2.12 13.65
N ARG A 204 -5.82 -2.65 14.78
CA ARG A 204 -4.47 -3.20 14.94
C ARG A 204 -4.49 -4.44 15.80
N LEU A 205 -4.16 -5.58 15.19
CA LEU A 205 -3.84 -6.79 15.93
C LEU A 205 -2.48 -6.63 16.63
N ILE A 206 -2.46 -6.79 17.95
CA ILE A 206 -1.25 -6.78 18.77
C ILE A 206 -1.09 -8.11 19.50
N ARG A 207 0.13 -8.34 20.01
CA ARG A 207 0.42 -9.45 20.91
C ARG A 207 1.08 -8.92 22.17
N ARG A 208 0.52 -9.23 23.34
CA ARG A 208 1.05 -8.85 24.65
C ARG A 208 1.06 -10.08 25.56
N ASN A 209 2.21 -10.39 26.15
CA ASN A 209 2.39 -11.51 27.08
C ASN A 209 1.85 -12.86 26.55
N GLY A 210 2.03 -13.11 25.25
CA GLY A 210 1.60 -14.34 24.59
C GLY A 210 0.14 -14.33 24.09
N GLU A 211 -0.68 -13.36 24.51
CA GLU A 211 -2.07 -13.21 24.10
C GLU A 211 -2.23 -12.20 22.97
N TYR A 212 -3.27 -12.40 22.14
CA TYR A 212 -3.59 -11.55 21.01
C TYR A 212 -4.77 -10.65 21.35
N TYR A 213 -4.66 -9.38 21.00
CA TYR A 213 -5.70 -8.37 21.21
C TYR A 213 -5.93 -7.61 19.90
N LEU A 214 -7.19 -7.37 19.56
CA LEU A 214 -7.54 -6.46 18.49
C LEU A 214 -7.87 -5.10 19.11
N LEU A 215 -7.00 -4.12 18.87
CA LEU A 215 -7.32 -2.73 19.16
C LEU A 215 -8.11 -2.19 17.97
N TYR A 216 -9.24 -1.52 18.21
CA TYR A 216 -9.98 -0.84 17.16
C TYR A 216 -10.70 0.40 17.69
N PHE A 217 -10.98 1.34 16.80
CA PHE A 217 -11.80 2.52 17.07
C PHE A 217 -12.40 3.06 15.77
N LEU A 218 -13.47 3.85 15.92
CA LEU A 218 -14.04 4.63 14.83
C LEU A 218 -13.34 5.99 14.79
N ALA A 219 -13.07 6.48 13.59
CA ALA A 219 -12.32 7.71 13.38
C ALA A 219 -13.00 8.59 12.33
N GLU A 220 -12.98 9.90 12.56
CA GLU A 220 -13.40 10.90 11.60
C GLU A 220 -12.17 11.42 10.84
N GLY A 221 -12.16 11.23 9.53
CA GLY A 221 -11.15 11.77 8.62
C GLY A 221 -11.26 13.27 8.48
N VAL A 222 -10.12 13.96 8.39
CA VAL A 222 -10.05 15.41 8.20
C VAL A 222 -9.33 15.75 6.90
N GLU A 223 -9.63 16.92 6.36
CA GLU A 223 -9.01 17.37 5.11
C GLU A 223 -7.55 17.75 5.38
N ILE A 224 -6.63 17.23 4.56
CA ILE A 224 -5.21 17.54 4.69
C ILE A 224 -4.92 18.87 4.01
N THR A 225 -4.91 19.94 4.81
CA THR A 225 -4.59 21.30 4.37
C THR A 225 -3.08 21.52 4.23
N GLU A 226 -2.68 22.65 3.63
CA GLU A 226 -1.27 23.05 3.59
C GLU A 226 -0.64 23.21 4.98
N GLU A 227 -1.43 23.59 5.98
CA GLU A 227 -0.95 23.73 7.36
C GLU A 227 -0.60 22.37 7.97
N ILE A 228 -1.45 21.36 7.75
CA ILE A 228 -1.17 19.97 8.14
C ILE A 228 0.06 19.44 7.40
N GLU A 229 0.19 19.73 6.11
CA GLU A 229 1.37 19.35 5.32
C GLU A 229 2.68 19.99 5.79
N LYS A 230 2.61 21.21 6.36
CA LYS A 230 3.78 21.87 6.95
C LYS A 230 4.25 21.18 8.23
N LYS A 231 3.36 20.50 8.96
CA LYS A 231 3.72 19.70 10.16
C LYS A 231 4.60 18.50 9.79
N LEU A 232 4.50 17.99 8.56
CA LEU A 232 5.27 16.84 8.07
C LEU A 232 6.70 17.24 7.65
N LYS A 233 7.70 16.79 8.41
CA LYS A 233 9.12 17.08 8.11
C LYS A 233 9.71 16.19 7.02
N TRP A 234 9.22 14.97 6.88
CA TRP A 234 9.81 13.95 5.99
C TRP A 234 8.76 12.96 5.50
N GLY A 235 8.90 12.46 4.27
CA GLY A 235 7.93 11.54 3.65
C GLY A 235 6.75 12.23 2.97
N LYS A 236 6.87 13.49 2.56
CA LYS A 236 5.78 14.25 1.91
C LYS A 236 5.22 13.60 0.63
N GLN A 237 6.01 12.79 -0.06
CA GLN A 237 5.57 12.04 -1.24
C GLN A 237 4.83 10.73 -0.93
N TRP A 238 4.61 10.39 0.32
CA TRP A 238 3.82 9.21 0.68
C TRP A 238 2.33 9.53 0.61
N PRO A 239 1.45 8.51 0.53
CA PRO A 239 0.03 8.72 0.72
C PRO A 239 -0.25 9.03 2.19
N HIS A 240 -1.07 10.05 2.44
CA HIS A 240 -1.43 10.46 3.80
C HIS A 240 -2.94 10.42 3.99
N THR A 241 -3.35 9.87 5.13
CA THR A 241 -4.70 9.96 5.66
C THR A 241 -4.63 10.66 7.01
N ALA A 242 -5.39 11.73 7.21
CA ALA A 242 -5.49 12.39 8.49
C ALA A 242 -6.83 12.07 9.14
N ILE A 243 -6.82 11.78 10.43
CA ILE A 243 -7.99 11.58 11.27
C ILE A 243 -7.91 12.49 12.48
N LYS A 244 -9.06 12.84 13.07
CA LYS A 244 -9.08 13.49 14.39
C LYS A 244 -8.39 12.61 15.41
N ASN A 245 -7.66 13.21 16.35
CA ASN A 245 -7.00 12.48 17.40
C ASN A 245 -8.05 11.74 18.26
N PRO A 246 -8.06 10.39 18.27
CA PRO A 246 -9.07 9.61 18.98
C PRO A 246 -8.89 9.65 20.50
N LEU A 247 -7.80 10.25 21.00
CA LEU A 247 -7.50 10.33 22.43
C LEU A 247 -7.92 11.67 23.07
N ASP A 248 -8.29 12.67 22.26
CA ASP A 248 -8.71 14.00 22.73
C ASP A 248 -10.25 14.17 22.69
N ALA A 249 -10.96 13.09 23.04
CA ALA A 249 -12.43 13.02 23.06
C ALA A 249 -13.04 13.50 24.38
#